data_AF-A0A940PQV5-F1
#
_entry.id   AF-A0A940PQV5-F1
#
_cell.length_a   1.000
_cell.length_b   1.000
_cell.length_c   1.000
_cell.angle_alpha   90.00
_cell.angle_beta   90.00
_cell.angle_gamma   90.00
#
_symmetry.space_group_name_H-M   'P 1'
#
loop_
_entity.id
_entity.type
_entity.pdbx_description
1 polymer ?
#
loop_
_entity_poly.entity_id
_entity_poly.type
_entity_poly.pdbx_seq_one_letter_code
_entity_poly.pdbx_strand_id
1 'polypeptide(L)'
;MAAPAVPEGGQIPIRPQAPSPRTTDVPMAFTGPEYGRGMLWTLLIFNVGFPVSMLLWGLLDMLLSDGLSAAVATDYGSMGVSMIAMVMICAPISAGVAVTYGGAAAYGLGRLLQRDGRRWLHRIAFAALGTLTGAMTTWLFGLTANMHWTDFAAMLPAILMTAVSVWAGWEITSRKALRSDAREREAAARL
;
A
#
# COMPACT_ATOMS: atom_id res chain seq x y z
N MET A 1 30.85 52.10 -15.64
CA MET A 1 30.01 51.11 -14.92
C MET A 1 30.44 49.74 -15.38
N ALA A 2 31.18 49.00 -14.54
CA ALA A 2 31.65 47.65 -14.87
C ALA A 2 30.55 46.63 -14.54
N ALA A 3 30.30 45.69 -15.45
CA ALA A 3 29.32 44.63 -15.25
C ALA A 3 29.79 43.68 -14.12
N PRO A 4 28.90 43.23 -13.22
CA PRO A 4 29.25 42.28 -12.18
C PRO A 4 29.62 40.93 -12.82
N ALA A 5 30.76 40.38 -12.39
CA ALA A 5 31.23 39.08 -12.81
C ALA A 5 30.21 37.99 -12.42
N VAL A 6 29.78 37.20 -13.40
CA VAL A 6 28.95 36.01 -13.18
C VAL A 6 29.82 35.00 -12.44
N PRO A 7 29.46 34.56 -11.22
CA PRO A 7 30.23 33.55 -10.51
C PRO A 7 30.27 32.28 -11.36
N GLU A 8 31.49 31.84 -11.68
CA GLU A 8 31.72 30.58 -12.39
C GLU A 8 30.98 29.46 -11.68
N GLY A 9 30.20 28.72 -12.45
CA GLY A 9 29.24 27.75 -11.98
C GLY A 9 29.86 26.78 -10.97
N GLY A 10 29.50 26.97 -9.70
CA GLY A 10 29.80 26.01 -8.65
C GLY A 10 29.18 24.67 -9.05
N GLN A 11 30.00 23.73 -9.48
CA GLN A 11 29.60 22.34 -9.64
C GLN A 11 29.03 21.91 -8.29
N ILE A 12 27.71 21.77 -8.23
CA ILE A 12 27.05 21.23 -7.04
C ILE A 12 27.72 19.89 -6.79
N PRO A 13 28.38 19.69 -5.63
CA PRO A 13 29.08 18.44 -5.37
C PRO A 13 28.06 17.31 -5.48
N ILE A 14 28.21 16.49 -6.53
CA ILE A 14 27.36 15.33 -6.76
C ILE A 14 27.63 14.41 -5.58
N ARG A 15 26.66 14.32 -4.65
CA ARG A 15 26.75 13.37 -3.54
C ARG A 15 26.97 11.98 -4.17
N PRO A 16 28.02 11.24 -3.78
CA PRO A 16 28.25 9.90 -4.30
C PRO A 16 26.99 9.08 -4.05
N GLN A 17 26.30 8.68 -5.14
CA GLN A 17 25.15 7.82 -5.02
C GLN A 17 25.64 6.44 -4.56
N ALA A 18 25.03 5.92 -3.50
CA ALA A 18 25.34 4.57 -3.05
C ALA A 18 25.01 3.58 -4.19
N PRO A 19 25.85 2.56 -4.43
CA PRO A 19 25.60 1.57 -5.46
C PRO A 19 24.24 0.91 -5.26
N SER A 20 23.54 0.61 -6.37
CA SER A 20 22.25 -0.07 -6.33
C SER A 20 22.34 -1.39 -5.56
N PRO A 21 21.39 -1.70 -4.66
CA PRO A 21 21.41 -2.96 -3.90
C PRO A 21 21.09 -4.19 -4.77
N ARG A 22 20.64 -4.00 -6.02
CA ARG A 22 20.19 -5.09 -6.90
C ARG A 22 21.34 -5.57 -7.76
N THR A 23 21.68 -6.84 -7.59
CA THR A 23 22.72 -7.53 -8.36
C THR A 23 22.10 -8.66 -9.18
N THR A 24 22.91 -9.38 -9.95
CA THR A 24 22.49 -10.60 -10.67
C THR A 24 21.93 -11.67 -9.72
N ASP A 25 22.45 -11.76 -8.50
CA ASP A 25 22.07 -12.79 -7.53
C ASP A 25 20.85 -12.40 -6.70
N VAL A 26 20.59 -11.10 -6.54
CA VAL A 26 19.45 -10.55 -5.81
C VAL A 26 18.72 -9.48 -6.64
N PRO A 27 18.09 -9.87 -7.75
CA PRO A 27 17.51 -8.94 -8.73
C PRO A 27 16.40 -8.05 -8.15
N MET A 28 15.76 -8.48 -7.05
CA MET A 28 14.62 -7.80 -6.42
C MET A 28 14.93 -7.33 -4.99
N ALA A 29 16.20 -7.13 -4.64
CA ALA A 29 16.58 -6.54 -3.36
C ALA A 29 15.99 -5.14 -3.16
N PHE A 30 15.48 -4.87 -1.96
CA PHE A 30 14.97 -3.57 -1.53
C PHE A 30 15.86 -2.98 -0.45
N THR A 31 16.02 -1.65 -0.49
CA THR A 31 16.58 -0.88 0.62
C THR A 31 15.52 -0.61 1.69
N GLY A 32 15.95 -0.34 2.92
CA GLY A 32 15.06 0.11 3.99
C GLY A 32 14.19 1.32 3.61
N PRO A 33 14.76 2.38 2.99
CA PRO A 33 13.97 3.52 2.51
C PRO A 33 12.95 3.18 1.41
N GLU A 34 13.20 2.19 0.56
CA GLU A 34 12.21 1.73 -0.42
C GLU A 34 11.09 0.97 0.25
N TYR A 35 11.44 0.09 1.19
CA TYR A 35 10.48 -0.63 1.99
C TYR A 35 9.53 0.33 2.74
N GLY A 36 10.06 1.37 3.40
CA GLY A 36 9.26 2.40 4.05
C GLY A 36 8.35 3.18 3.09
N ARG A 37 8.81 3.46 1.87
CA ARG A 37 7.97 4.07 0.82
C ARG A 37 6.85 3.12 0.36
N GLY A 38 7.11 1.82 0.26
CA GLY A 38 6.10 0.82 -0.04
C GLY A 38 5.02 0.77 1.03
N MET A 39 5.40 0.80 2.31
CA MET A 39 4.45 0.89 3.42
C MET A 39 3.59 2.17 3.35
N LEU A 40 4.20 3.32 3.04
CA LEU A 40 3.47 4.57 2.87
C LEU A 40 2.46 4.47 1.73
N TRP A 41 2.83 3.91 0.58
CA TRP A 41 1.89 3.71 -0.53
C TRP A 41 0.76 2.75 -0.15
N THR A 42 1.05 1.64 0.52
CA THR A 42 0.03 0.72 1.03
C THR A 42 -0.95 1.45 1.95
N LEU A 43 -0.45 2.26 2.89
CA LEU A 43 -1.27 3.05 3.80
C LEU A 43 -2.17 4.03 3.04
N LEU A 44 -1.60 4.79 2.10
CA LEU A 44 -2.34 5.78 1.31
C LEU A 44 -3.43 5.11 0.46
N ILE A 45 -3.09 4.02 -0.23
CA ILE A 45 -4.02 3.28 -1.08
C ILE A 45 -5.14 2.66 -0.26
N PHE A 46 -4.85 2.12 0.93
CA PHE A 46 -5.87 1.59 1.81
C PHE A 46 -6.81 2.70 2.30
N ASN A 47 -6.26 3.82 2.79
CA ASN A 47 -7.07 4.90 3.36
C ASN A 47 -7.94 5.62 2.33
N VAL A 48 -7.52 5.67 1.07
CA VAL A 48 -8.34 6.24 -0.01
C VAL A 48 -9.25 5.18 -0.62
N GLY A 49 -8.72 3.99 -0.88
CA GLY A 49 -9.42 2.92 -1.57
C GLY A 49 -10.53 2.29 -0.74
N PHE A 50 -10.37 2.19 0.58
CA PHE A 50 -11.35 1.57 1.47
C PHE A 50 -12.66 2.39 1.58
N PRO A 51 -12.63 3.72 1.83
CA PRO A 51 -13.86 4.52 1.78
C PRO A 51 -14.53 4.47 0.40
N VAL A 52 -13.74 4.52 -0.68
CA VAL A 52 -14.26 4.43 -2.05
C VAL A 52 -14.92 3.07 -2.29
N SER A 53 -14.29 1.97 -1.87
CA SER A 53 -14.85 0.63 -2.05
C SER A 53 -16.14 0.44 -1.25
N MET A 54 -16.22 1.02 -0.05
CA MET A 54 -17.45 1.01 0.75
C MET A 54 -18.59 1.80 0.09
N LEU A 55 -18.30 2.98 -0.46
CA LEU A 55 -19.30 3.76 -1.21
C LEU A 55 -19.80 2.98 -2.43
N LEU A 56 -18.89 2.32 -3.16
CA LEU A 56 -19.25 1.49 -4.31
C LEU A 56 -20.06 0.24 -3.90
N TRP A 57 -19.72 -0.37 -2.77
CA TRP A 57 -20.45 -1.53 -2.25
C TRP A 57 -21.87 -1.15 -1.81
N GLY A 58 -22.03 -0.04 -1.09
CA GLY A 58 -23.34 0.48 -0.71
C GLY A 58 -24.18 0.89 -1.93
N LEU A 59 -23.55 1.50 -2.94
CA LEU A 59 -24.22 1.80 -4.21
C LEU A 59 -24.68 0.52 -4.92
N LEU A 60 -23.84 -0.51 -4.96
CA LEU A 60 -24.18 -1.80 -5.57
C LEU A 60 -25.36 -2.45 -4.84
N ASP A 61 -25.35 -2.46 -3.52
CA ASP A 61 -26.42 -3.02 -2.69
C ASP A 61 -27.76 -2.26 -2.89
N MET A 62 -27.69 -0.92 -3.01
CA MET A 62 -28.85 -0.09 -3.36
C MET A 62 -29.40 -0.39 -4.76
N LEU A 63 -28.54 -0.72 -5.72
CA LEU A 63 -28.95 -1.07 -7.08
C LEU A 63 -29.54 -2.48 -7.19
N LEU A 64 -29.12 -3.39 -6.30
CA LEU A 64 -29.54 -4.80 -6.30
C LEU A 64 -30.75 -5.06 -5.39
N SER A 65 -31.00 -4.22 -4.38
CA SER A 65 -32.21 -4.26 -3.58
C SER A 65 -33.34 -3.52 -4.29
N ASP A 66 -34.52 -4.14 -4.39
CA ASP A 66 -35.67 -3.61 -5.12
C ASP A 66 -36.15 -2.25 -4.55
N GLY A 67 -35.65 -1.16 -5.13
CA GLY A 67 -36.22 0.17 -5.05
C GLY A 67 -35.54 1.12 -4.05
N LEU A 68 -35.11 2.28 -4.59
CA LEU A 68 -34.69 3.49 -3.87
C LEU A 68 -35.81 4.01 -2.96
N SER A 69 -36.09 3.36 -1.83
CA SER A 69 -36.92 3.96 -0.81
C SER A 69 -36.10 5.04 -0.09
N ALA A 70 -36.70 6.20 0.17
CA ALA A 70 -36.02 7.32 0.83
C ALA A 70 -35.46 6.97 2.23
N ALA A 71 -35.96 5.88 2.84
CA ALA A 71 -35.47 5.31 4.09
C ALA A 71 -34.09 4.63 3.95
N VAL A 72 -33.83 3.95 2.81
CA VAL A 72 -32.51 3.36 2.50
C VAL A 72 -31.47 4.47 2.36
N ALA A 73 -31.80 5.59 1.72
CA ALA A 73 -30.88 6.72 1.59
C ALA A 73 -30.48 7.36 2.95
N THR A 74 -31.38 7.33 3.95
CA THR A 74 -31.11 7.90 5.28
C THR A 74 -30.30 6.96 6.18
N ASP A 75 -30.55 5.65 6.10
CA ASP A 75 -29.78 4.65 6.87
C ASP A 75 -28.34 4.51 6.37
N TYR A 76 -28.11 4.48 5.04
CA TYR A 76 -26.74 4.44 4.49
C TYR A 76 -25.98 5.75 4.72
N GLY A 77 -26.67 6.89 4.80
CA GLY A 77 -26.06 8.17 5.16
C GLY A 77 -25.51 8.16 6.58
N SER A 78 -26.27 7.62 7.54
CA SER A 78 -25.84 7.52 8.94
C SER A 78 -24.79 6.41 9.15
N MET A 79 -24.91 5.31 8.43
CA MET A 79 -23.93 4.21 8.42
C MET A 79 -22.61 4.61 7.75
N GLY A 80 -22.66 5.41 6.69
CA GLY A 80 -21.48 5.96 6.01
C GLY A 80 -20.69 6.92 6.90
N VAL A 81 -21.37 7.82 7.63
CA VAL A 81 -20.72 8.75 8.57
C VAL A 81 -20.11 8.00 9.77
N SER A 82 -20.81 7.01 10.32
CA SER A 82 -20.30 6.20 11.43
C SER A 82 -19.16 5.26 11.00
N MET A 83 -19.19 4.73 9.76
CA MET A 83 -18.07 3.99 9.16
C MET A 83 -16.86 4.88 8.87
N ILE A 84 -17.04 6.12 8.39
CA ILE A 84 -15.94 7.08 8.21
C ILE A 84 -15.32 7.43 9.57
N ALA A 85 -16.14 7.69 10.58
CA ALA A 85 -15.66 7.92 11.95
C ALA A 85 -14.90 6.69 12.48
N MET A 86 -15.41 5.48 12.22
CA MET A 86 -14.73 4.23 12.56
C MET A 86 -13.41 4.09 11.80
N VAL A 87 -13.33 4.42 10.51
CA VAL A 87 -12.08 4.43 9.73
C VAL A 87 -11.09 5.44 10.29
N MET A 88 -11.53 6.63 10.70
CA MET A 88 -10.66 7.65 11.29
C MET A 88 -10.11 7.25 12.67
N ILE A 89 -10.88 6.50 13.46
CA ILE A 89 -10.47 5.99 14.78
C ILE A 89 -9.68 4.68 14.67
N CYS A 90 -10.03 3.80 13.72
CA CYS A 90 -9.36 2.54 13.48
C CYS A 90 -8.09 2.72 12.67
N ALA A 91 -7.98 3.69 11.75
CA ALA A 91 -6.79 3.89 10.92
C ALA A 91 -5.48 4.04 11.72
N PRO A 92 -5.42 4.76 12.87
CA PRO A 92 -4.22 4.78 13.72
C PRO A 92 -3.89 3.40 14.33
N ILE A 93 -4.91 2.66 14.77
CA ILE A 93 -4.77 1.34 15.42
C ILE A 93 -4.38 0.27 14.37
N SER A 94 -5.05 0.28 13.22
CA SER A 94 -4.77 -0.55 12.06
C SER A 94 -3.41 -0.23 11.44
N ALA A 95 -2.99 1.04 11.42
CA ALA A 95 -1.65 1.42 11.01
C ALA A 95 -0.61 0.86 11.99
N GLY A 96 -0.83 0.91 13.30
CA GLY A 96 0.06 0.31 14.30
C GLY A 96 0.24 -1.20 14.10
N VAL A 97 -0.85 -1.95 13.92
CA VAL A 97 -0.82 -3.41 13.72
C VAL A 97 -0.27 -3.79 12.33
N ALA A 98 -0.64 -3.05 11.29
CA ALA A 98 -0.14 -3.28 9.93
C ALA A 98 1.35 -2.95 9.80
N VAL A 99 1.84 -1.93 10.51
CA VAL A 99 3.25 -1.53 10.51
C VAL A 99 4.12 -2.54 11.27
N THR A 100 3.64 -3.05 12.41
CA THR A 100 4.41 -3.94 13.27
C THR A 100 4.45 -5.37 12.74
N TYR A 101 3.31 -6.05 12.65
CA TYR A 101 3.27 -7.46 12.23
C TYR A 101 3.26 -7.61 10.71
N GLY A 102 2.37 -6.88 10.03
CA GLY A 102 2.28 -6.90 8.57
C GLY A 102 3.58 -6.41 7.93
N GLY A 103 4.18 -5.38 8.53
CA GLY A 103 5.44 -4.84 8.06
C GLY A 103 6.62 -5.80 8.24
N ALA A 104 6.79 -6.38 9.43
CA ALA A 104 7.85 -7.38 9.65
C ALA A 104 7.70 -8.58 8.69
N ALA A 105 6.48 -9.06 8.49
CA ALA A 105 6.17 -10.13 7.54
C ALA A 105 6.48 -9.73 6.09
N ALA A 106 6.11 -8.52 5.67
CA ALA A 106 6.39 -7.97 4.34
C ALA A 106 7.90 -7.84 4.10
N TYR A 107 8.65 -7.38 5.11
CA TYR A 107 10.10 -7.27 5.04
C TYR A 107 10.77 -8.65 4.95
N GLY A 108 10.35 -9.61 5.78
CA GLY A 108 10.83 -10.99 5.73
C GLY A 108 10.52 -11.67 4.40
N LEU A 109 9.31 -11.50 3.89
CA LEU A 109 8.90 -12.01 2.59
C LEU A 109 9.71 -11.39 1.44
N GLY A 110 9.94 -10.08 1.49
CA GLY A 110 10.80 -9.38 0.54
C GLY A 110 12.24 -9.92 0.54
N ARG A 111 12.81 -10.21 1.72
CA ARG A 111 14.13 -10.83 1.88
C ARG A 111 14.17 -12.26 1.36
N LEU A 112 13.11 -13.03 1.55
CA LEU A 112 13.01 -14.41 1.06
C LEU A 112 12.95 -14.44 -0.49
N LEU A 113 12.16 -13.55 -1.09
CA LEU A 113 11.93 -13.52 -2.54
C LEU A 113 12.96 -12.70 -3.32
N GLN A 114 13.93 -12.05 -2.66
CA GLN A 114 14.87 -11.14 -3.32
C GLN A 114 15.70 -11.79 -4.44
N ARG A 115 15.91 -13.12 -4.37
CA ARG A 115 16.64 -13.92 -5.37
C ARG A 115 15.79 -14.26 -6.60
N ASP A 116 14.46 -14.24 -6.46
CA ASP A 116 13.56 -14.58 -7.57
C ASP A 116 13.25 -13.32 -8.40
N GLY A 117 13.72 -13.31 -9.66
CA GLY A 117 13.48 -12.22 -10.59
C GLY A 117 12.06 -12.20 -11.18
N ARG A 118 11.24 -13.23 -10.95
CA ARG A 118 9.91 -13.35 -11.56
C ARG A 118 8.90 -12.46 -10.82
N ARG A 119 8.56 -11.32 -11.41
CA ARG A 119 7.63 -10.33 -10.83
C ARG A 119 6.26 -10.91 -10.41
N TRP A 120 5.74 -11.90 -11.14
CA TRP A 120 4.43 -12.47 -10.83
C TRP A 120 4.39 -13.21 -9.49
N LEU A 121 5.50 -13.85 -9.08
CA LEU A 121 5.60 -14.52 -7.78
C LEU A 121 5.49 -13.51 -6.64
N HIS A 122 6.18 -12.38 -6.76
CA HIS A 122 6.07 -11.31 -5.78
C HIS A 122 4.65 -10.74 -5.72
N ARG A 123 3.99 -10.53 -6.88
CA ARG A 123 2.59 -10.05 -6.90
C ARG A 123 1.66 -10.97 -6.13
N ILE A 124 1.73 -12.27 -6.37
CA ILE A 124 0.91 -13.27 -5.67
C ILE A 124 1.26 -13.30 -4.20
N ALA A 125 2.55 -13.28 -3.85
CA ALA A 125 3.00 -13.35 -2.47
C ALA A 125 2.56 -12.14 -1.64
N PHE A 126 2.69 -10.91 -2.18
CA PHE A 126 2.25 -9.69 -1.51
C PHE A 126 0.72 -9.58 -1.47
N ALA A 127 0.00 -10.03 -2.51
CA ALA A 127 -1.45 -10.12 -2.46
C ALA A 127 -1.93 -11.09 -1.37
N ALA A 128 -1.33 -12.31 -1.32
CA ALA A 128 -1.63 -13.31 -0.30
C ALA A 128 -1.31 -12.80 1.10
N LEU A 129 -0.17 -12.11 1.28
CA LEU A 129 0.18 -11.47 2.54
C LEU A 129 -0.88 -10.44 2.96
N GLY A 130 -1.33 -9.60 2.03
CA GLY A 130 -2.37 -8.61 2.31
C GLY A 130 -3.71 -9.25 2.64
N THR A 131 -4.09 -10.35 1.97
CA THR A 131 -5.30 -11.12 2.31
C THR A 131 -5.22 -11.72 3.72
N LEU A 132 -4.09 -12.37 4.06
CA LEU A 132 -3.89 -12.96 5.39
C LEU A 132 -3.88 -11.89 6.48
N THR A 133 -3.20 -10.77 6.22
CA THR A 133 -3.17 -9.62 7.15
C THR A 133 -4.58 -9.06 7.35
N GLY A 134 -5.31 -8.81 6.26
CA GLY A 134 -6.68 -8.32 6.31
C GLY A 134 -7.59 -9.27 7.09
N ALA A 135 -7.56 -10.56 6.78
CA ALA A 135 -8.37 -11.57 7.46
C ALA A 135 -8.04 -11.65 8.96
N MET A 136 -6.75 -11.63 9.32
CA MET A 136 -6.31 -11.63 10.72
C MET A 136 -6.78 -10.37 11.46
N THR A 137 -6.60 -9.18 10.87
CA THR A 137 -7.03 -7.92 11.48
C THR A 137 -8.54 -7.86 11.64
N THR A 138 -9.30 -8.27 10.62
CA THR A 138 -10.76 -8.38 10.69
C THR A 138 -11.19 -9.35 11.80
N TRP A 139 -10.55 -10.51 11.90
CA TRP A 139 -10.86 -11.50 12.92
C TRP A 139 -10.61 -10.97 14.33
N LEU A 140 -9.44 -10.38 14.58
CA LEU A 140 -9.12 -9.75 15.86
C LEU A 140 -10.10 -8.62 16.20
N PHE A 141 -10.46 -7.79 15.22
CA PHE A 141 -11.47 -6.75 15.40
C PHE A 141 -12.83 -7.34 15.78
N GLY A 142 -13.29 -8.38 15.07
CA GLY A 142 -14.55 -9.06 15.36
C GLY A 142 -14.60 -9.64 16.78
N LEU A 143 -13.49 -10.20 17.28
CA LEU A 143 -13.38 -10.65 18.67
C LEU A 143 -13.53 -9.49 19.65
N THR A 144 -12.88 -8.35 19.40
CA THR A 144 -12.97 -7.17 20.29
C THR A 144 -14.33 -6.47 20.23
N ALA A 145 -15.02 -6.55 19.10
CA ALA A 145 -16.32 -5.93 18.87
C ALA A 145 -17.50 -6.87 19.19
N ASN A 146 -17.24 -8.10 19.64
CA ASN A 146 -18.25 -9.14 19.90
C ASN A 146 -19.17 -9.40 18.69
N MET A 147 -18.60 -9.41 17.48
CA MET A 147 -19.32 -9.68 16.23
C MET A 147 -19.57 -11.18 16.04
N HIS A 148 -20.71 -11.53 15.44
CA HIS A 148 -21.00 -12.92 15.10
C HIS A 148 -20.23 -13.35 13.84
N TRP A 149 -19.98 -14.66 13.70
CA TRP A 149 -19.27 -15.20 12.53
C TRP A 149 -19.97 -14.91 11.20
N THR A 150 -21.30 -14.76 11.23
CA THR A 150 -22.12 -14.37 10.07
C THR A 150 -21.82 -12.97 9.56
N ASP A 151 -21.29 -12.09 10.40
CA ASP A 151 -21.00 -10.70 10.07
C ASP A 151 -19.66 -10.55 9.31
N PHE A 152 -18.87 -11.63 9.21
CA PHE A 152 -17.60 -11.64 8.47
C PHE A 152 -17.77 -11.39 6.97
N ALA A 153 -18.93 -11.71 6.39
CA ALA A 153 -19.22 -11.42 4.99
C ALA A 153 -19.17 -9.91 4.72
N ALA A 154 -19.65 -9.08 5.66
CA ALA A 154 -19.59 -7.62 5.57
C ALA A 154 -18.16 -7.06 5.63
N MET A 155 -17.20 -7.87 6.07
CA MET A 155 -15.79 -7.49 6.20
C MET A 155 -14.94 -7.85 4.98
N LEU A 156 -15.50 -8.58 4.01
CA LEU A 156 -14.81 -8.93 2.77
C LEU A 156 -14.22 -7.72 2.03
N PRO A 157 -14.91 -6.56 1.92
CA PRO A 157 -14.32 -5.39 1.27
C PRO A 157 -13.04 -4.89 1.97
N ALA A 158 -12.95 -5.01 3.29
CA ALA A 158 -11.75 -4.65 4.05
C ALA A 158 -10.58 -5.59 3.75
N ILE A 159 -10.83 -6.90 3.72
CA ILE A 159 -9.82 -7.92 3.41
C ILE A 159 -9.31 -7.74 1.98
N LEU A 160 -10.22 -7.56 1.02
CA LEU A 160 -9.88 -7.35 -0.38
C LEU A 160 -9.09 -6.05 -0.57
N MET A 161 -9.52 -4.96 0.06
CA MET A 161 -8.82 -3.69 -0.02
C MET A 161 -7.43 -3.77 0.62
N THR A 162 -7.26 -4.54 1.70
CA THR A 162 -5.94 -4.80 2.30
C THR A 162 -5.04 -5.53 1.31
N ALA A 163 -5.54 -6.58 0.66
CA ALA A 163 -4.81 -7.32 -0.38
C ALA A 163 -4.38 -6.43 -1.55
N VAL A 164 -5.31 -5.63 -2.08
CA VAL A 164 -5.04 -4.69 -3.17
C VAL A 164 -4.01 -3.64 -2.75
N SER A 165 -4.12 -3.10 -1.54
CA SER A 165 -3.22 -2.05 -1.04
C SER A 165 -1.79 -2.56 -0.89
N VAL A 166 -1.61 -3.74 -0.30
CA VAL A 166 -0.28 -4.34 -0.10
C VAL A 166 0.36 -4.69 -1.45
N TRP A 167 -0.42 -5.29 -2.35
CA TRP A 167 0.01 -5.60 -3.71
C TRP A 167 0.43 -4.33 -4.48
N ALA A 168 -0.42 -3.29 -4.47
CA ALA A 168 -0.18 -2.06 -5.21
C ALA A 168 1.00 -1.27 -4.61
N GLY A 169 1.13 -1.21 -3.28
CA GLY A 169 2.25 -0.55 -2.61
C GLY A 169 3.60 -1.17 -2.98
N TRP A 170 3.65 -2.50 -3.05
CA TRP A 170 4.83 -3.22 -3.56
C TRP A 170 5.07 -2.95 -5.06
N GLU A 171 4.05 -3.04 -5.92
CA GLU A 171 4.19 -2.88 -7.36
C GLU A 171 4.67 -1.46 -7.73
N ILE A 172 4.11 -0.42 -7.10
CA ILE A 172 4.51 0.98 -7.33
C ILE A 172 5.97 1.17 -6.93
N THR A 173 6.36 0.68 -5.76
CA THR A 173 7.70 0.85 -5.21
C THR A 173 8.74 0.07 -6.02
N SER A 174 8.45 -1.19 -6.35
CA SER A 174 9.33 -2.04 -7.17
C SER A 174 9.56 -1.43 -8.56
N ARG A 175 8.50 -0.94 -9.22
CA ARG A 175 8.61 -0.28 -10.52
C ARG A 175 9.48 0.98 -10.44
N LYS A 176 9.29 1.80 -9.41
CA LYS A 176 10.06 3.04 -9.24
C LYS A 176 11.54 2.74 -8.98
N ALA A 177 11.83 1.76 -8.14
CA ALA A 177 13.18 1.28 -7.88
C ALA A 177 13.88 0.79 -9.15
N LEU A 178 13.26 -0.14 -9.88
CA LEU A 178 13.84 -0.72 -11.09
C LEU A 178 14.05 0.32 -12.21
N ARG A 179 13.19 1.34 -12.29
CA ARG A 179 13.38 2.47 -13.21
C ARG A 179 14.56 3.36 -12.80
N SER A 180 14.82 3.54 -11.51
CA SER A 180 16.01 4.27 -11.03
C SER A 180 17.27 3.53 -11.45
N ASP A 181 17.34 2.21 -11.19
CA ASP A 181 18.53 1.41 -11.53
C ASP A 181 18.80 1.35 -13.03
N ALA A 182 17.76 1.36 -13.86
CA ALA A 182 17.90 1.39 -15.31
C ALA A 182 18.56 2.71 -15.75
N ARG A 183 18.11 3.83 -15.21
CA ARG A 183 18.67 5.16 -15.50
C ARG A 183 20.11 5.29 -15.02
N GLU A 184 20.43 4.75 -13.84
CA GLU A 184 21.78 4.75 -13.30
C GLU A 184 22.74 3.93 -14.17
N ARG A 185 22.30 2.76 -14.66
CA ARG A 185 23.09 1.94 -15.60
C ARG A 185 23.29 2.63 -16.95
N GLU A 186 22.26 3.27 -17.49
CA GLU A 186 22.36 4.05 -18.72
C GLU A 186 23.31 5.24 -18.57
N ALA A 187 23.29 5.94 -17.44
CA ALA A 187 24.20 7.04 -17.16
C ALA A 187 25.66 6.56 -17.04
N ALA A 188 25.90 5.44 -16.35
CA ALA A 188 27.22 4.85 -16.20
C ALA A 188 27.80 4.36 -17.54
N ALA A 189 26.97 3.87 -18.47
CA ALA A 189 27.41 3.42 -19.79
C ALA A 189 27.75 4.57 -20.76
N ARG A 190 27.43 5.82 -20.42
CA ARG A 190 27.75 7.02 -21.24
C ARG A 190 29.06 7.71 -20.84
N LEU A 191 29.63 7.32 -19.71
CA LEU A 191 30.92 7.81 -19.21
C LEU A 191 32.04 6.90 -19.71
#